data_AF-A0A7V9H3V5-F1
#
_entry.id   AF-A0A7V9H3V5-F1
#
_cell.length_a   1.000
_cell.length_b   1.000
_cell.length_c   1.000
_cell.angle_alpha   90.00
_cell.angle_beta   90.00
_cell.angle_gamma   90.00
#
_symmetry.space_group_name_H-M   'P 1'
#
loop_
_entity.id
_entity.type
_entity.pdbx_description
1 polymer ?
#
loop_
_entity_poly.entity_id
_entity_poly.type
_entity_poly.pdbx_seq_one_letter_code
_entity_poly.pdbx_strand_id
1 'polypeptide(L)' 'MRGPWTRRATETFAILTIGDAVIELVSPREHSLLWETGPEGSRRVARFFAKNPNSMRLLGAAQLAFGLWLALRQYRGL' A
#
# COMPACT_ATOMS: atom_id res chain seq x y z
N MET A 1 18.20 -3.54 20.17
CA MET A 1 18.74 -2.67 19.10
C MET A 1 18.42 -3.34 17.76
N ARG A 2 17.56 -2.75 16.91
CA ARG A 2 17.29 -3.32 15.57
C ARG A 2 18.55 -3.15 14.71
N GLY A 3 19.01 -4.22 14.06
CA GLY A 3 20.23 -4.20 13.24
C GLY A 3 20.13 -3.21 12.07
N PRO A 4 21.28 -2.79 11.48
CA PRO A 4 21.29 -1.84 10.37
C PRO A 4 20.45 -2.30 9.17
N TRP A 5 20.37 -3.61 8.93
CA TRP A 5 19.53 -4.23 7.90
C TRP A 5 18.04 -4.10 8.18
N THR A 6 17.60 -4.24 9.44
CA THR A 6 16.19 -4.11 9.81
C THR A 6 15.69 -2.68 9.60
N ARG A 7 16.53 -1.67 9.87
CA ARG A 7 16.18 -0.25 9.60
C ARG A 7 16.00 -0.03 8.09
N ARG A 8 16.95 -0.49 7.27
CA ARG A 8 16.84 -0.36 5.80
C ARG A 8 15.61 -1.07 5.26
N ALA A 9 15.32 -2.29 5.71
CA ALA A 9 14.12 -3.02 5.30
C ALA A 9 12.82 -2.29 5.69
N THR A 10 12.79 -1.69 6.89
CA THR A 10 11.63 -0.89 7.34
C THR A 10 11.43 0.36 6.48
N GLU A 11 12.51 1.03 6.09
CA GLU A 11 12.47 2.20 5.21
C GLU A 11 12.03 1.83 3.79
N THR A 12 12.60 0.76 3.21
CA THR A 12 12.16 0.23 1.91
C THR A 12 10.68 -0.13 1.95
N PHE A 13 10.21 -0.78 3.00
CA PHE A 13 8.80 -1.12 3.15
C PHE A 13 7.90 0.12 3.25
N ALA A 14 8.32 1.16 3.98
CA ALA A 14 7.59 2.42 4.05
C ALA A 14 7.51 3.10 2.67
N ILE A 15 8.60 3.12 1.91
CA ILE A 15 8.63 3.68 0.54
C ILE A 15 7.67 2.94 -0.38
N LEU A 16 7.72 1.61 -0.39
CA LEU A 16 6.82 0.79 -1.22
C LEU A 16 5.36 1.00 -0.84
N THR A 17 5.07 1.04 0.46
CA THR A 17 3.70 1.26 0.97
C THR A 17 3.17 2.64 0.56
N ILE A 18 3.99 3.69 0.67
CA ILE A 18 3.60 5.05 0.27
C ILE A 18 3.38 5.12 -1.25
N GLY A 19 4.27 4.49 -2.04
CA GLY A 19 4.14 4.45 -3.49
C GLY A 19 2.86 3.74 -3.95
N ASP A 20 2.57 2.57 -3.38
CA ASP A 20 1.36 1.79 -3.64
C ASP A 20 0.11 2.61 -3.30
N ALA A 21 0.06 3.16 -2.09
CA ALA A 21 -1.04 4.00 -1.61
C ALA A 21 -1.38 5.17 -2.54
N VAL A 22 -0.38 5.85 -3.09
CA VAL A 22 -0.59 6.94 -4.06
C VAL A 22 -1.24 6.41 -5.34
N ILE A 23 -0.83 5.24 -5.83
CA ILE A 23 -1.44 4.61 -7.00
C ILE A 23 -2.89 4.21 -6.71
N GLU A 24 -3.18 3.66 -5.54
CA GLU A 24 -4.55 3.32 -5.11
C GLU A 24 -5.45 4.55 -5.00
N LEU A 25 -4.89 5.71 -4.64
CA LEU A 25 -5.63 6.98 -4.55
C LEU A 25 -5.93 7.59 -5.92
N VAL A 26 -4.91 7.64 -6.80
CA VAL A 26 -4.97 8.33 -8.10
C VAL A 26 -5.67 7.48 -9.15
N SER A 27 -5.35 6.19 -9.22
CA SER A 27 -5.81 5.27 -10.27
C SER A 27 -6.37 3.97 -9.68
N PRO A 28 -7.38 4.03 -8.78
CA PRO A 28 -7.88 2.88 -8.02
C PRO A 28 -8.37 1.74 -8.91
N ARG A 29 -9.04 2.08 -10.02
CA ARG A 29 -9.70 1.10 -10.90
C ARG A 29 -8.70 0.41 -11.79
N GLU A 30 -7.84 1.17 -12.45
CA GLU A 30 -6.79 0.68 -13.34
C GLU A 30 -5.80 -0.19 -12.57
N HIS A 31 -5.39 0.26 -11.37
CA HIS A 31 -4.56 -0.53 -10.47
C HIS A 31 -5.22 -1.87 -10.13
N SER A 32 -6.49 -1.85 -9.69
CA SER A 32 -7.20 -3.08 -9.33
C SER A 32 -7.34 -4.05 -10.51
N LEU A 33 -7.61 -3.54 -11.72
CA LEU A 33 -7.78 -4.37 -12.91
C LEU A 33 -6.47 -5.01 -13.39
N LEU A 34 -5.32 -4.36 -13.19
CA LEU A 34 -4.01 -4.98 -13.48
C LEU A 34 -3.78 -6.25 -12.65
N TRP A 35 -4.30 -6.27 -11.42
CA TRP A 35 -4.24 -7.42 -10.52
C TRP A 35 -5.40 -8.41 -10.70
N GLU A 36 -6.24 -8.26 -11.74
CA GLU A 36 -7.25 -9.25 -12.14
C GLU A 36 -6.59 -10.45 -12.87
N THR A 37 -5.48 -10.95 -12.34
CA THR A 37 -4.74 -12.10 -12.84
C THR A 37 -4.52 -13.12 -11.72
N GLY A 38 -4.22 -14.37 -12.09
CA GLY A 38 -3.99 -15.46 -11.12
C GLY A 38 -5.26 -16.21 -10.66
N PRO A 39 -5.27 -16.81 -9.46
CA PRO A 39 -6.38 -17.61 -8.93
C PRO A 39 -7.70 -16.85 -8.79
N GLU A 40 -8.84 -17.54 -8.73
CA GLU A 40 -10.16 -16.88 -8.67
C GLU A 40 -10.33 -15.93 -7.47
N GLY A 41 -9.68 -16.23 -6.34
CA GLY A 41 -9.70 -15.40 -5.14
C GLY A 41 -9.11 -14.00 -5.38
N SER A 42 -7.92 -13.90 -5.98
CA SER A 42 -7.28 -12.61 -6.28
C SER A 42 -8.11 -11.82 -7.28
N ARG A 43 -8.60 -12.48 -8.34
CA ARG A 43 -9.48 -11.84 -9.34
C ARG A 43 -10.78 -11.30 -8.72
N ARG A 44 -11.34 -11.99 -7.73
CA ARG A 44 -12.55 -11.53 -7.02
C ARG A 44 -12.28 -10.24 -6.25
N VAL A 45 -11.14 -10.18 -5.54
CA VAL A 45 -10.71 -8.99 -4.79
C VAL A 45 -10.43 -7.82 -5.74
N ALA A 46 -9.66 -8.06 -6.80
CA ALA A 46 -9.40 -7.08 -7.86
C ALA A 46 -10.70 -6.51 -8.45
N ARG A 47 -11.66 -7.36 -8.82
CA ARG A 47 -12.96 -6.92 -9.34
C ARG A 47 -13.79 -6.16 -8.31
N PHE A 48 -13.73 -6.52 -7.04
CA PHE A 48 -14.43 -5.80 -5.99
C PHE A 48 -13.95 -4.36 -5.87
N PHE A 49 -12.63 -4.15 -5.83
CA PHE A 49 -12.04 -2.81 -5.75
C PHE A 49 -12.20 -2.03 -7.06
N ALA A 50 -12.13 -2.69 -8.22
CA ALA A 50 -12.42 -2.07 -9.50
C ALA A 50 -13.88 -1.57 -9.61
N LYS A 51 -14.83 -2.26 -8.97
CA LYS A 51 -16.24 -1.84 -8.88
C LYS A 51 -16.49 -0.79 -7.79
N ASN A 52 -15.68 -0.77 -6.74
CA ASN A 52 -15.80 0.15 -5.60
C ASN A 52 -14.52 0.99 -5.44
N PRO A 53 -14.24 1.92 -6.38
CA PRO A 53 -12.98 2.68 -6.38
C PRO A 53 -12.80 3.53 -5.12
N ASN A 54 -13.89 3.95 -4.47
CA ASN A 54 -13.82 4.69 -3.21
C ASN A 54 -13.30 3.83 -2.04
N SER A 55 -13.61 2.52 -2.03
CA SER A 55 -13.05 1.60 -1.04
C SER A 55 -11.54 1.43 -1.23
N MET A 56 -11.09 1.38 -2.49
CA MET A 56 -9.66 1.31 -2.81
C MET A 56 -8.93 2.60 -2.42
N ARG A 57 -9.54 3.77 -2.66
CA ARG A 57 -8.99 5.05 -2.17
C ARG A 57 -8.92 5.13 -0.65
N LEU A 58 -9.92 4.57 0.06
CA LEU A 58 -9.89 4.52 1.52
C LEU A 58 -8.75 3.61 2.02
N LEU A 59 -8.52 2.49 1.35
CA LEU A 59 -7.40 1.60 1.61
C LEU A 59 -6.07 2.32 1.37
N GLY A 60 -5.95 3.03 0.25
CA GLY A 60 -4.77 3.84 -0.07
C GLY A 60 -4.54 4.96 0.94
N ALA A 61 -5.58 5.66 1.38
CA ALA A 61 -5.45 6.68 2.43
C ALA A 61 -4.93 6.07 3.75
N ALA A 62 -5.42 4.88 4.12
CA ALA A 62 -4.97 4.17 5.30
C ALA A 62 -3.52 3.68 5.17
N GLN A 63 -3.15 3.09 4.02
CA GLN A 63 -1.77 2.70 3.72
C GLN A 63 -0.83 3.92 3.73
N LEU A 64 -1.22 5.04 3.14
CA LEU A 64 -0.42 6.26 3.11
C LEU A 64 -0.14 6.76 4.53
N ALA A 65 -1.18 6.84 5.36
CA ALA A 65 -1.04 7.23 6.76
C ALA A 65 -0.12 6.26 7.52
N PHE A 66 -0.26 4.95 7.29
CA PHE A 66 0.57 3.94 7.92
C PHE A 66 2.04 4.00 7.46
N GLY A 67 2.30 4.15 6.16
CA GLY A 67 3.64 4.27 5.60
C GLY A 67 4.36 5.53 6.09
N LEU A 68 3.66 6.66 6.14
CA LEU A 68 4.17 7.91 6.72
C LEU A 68 4.46 7.75 8.21
N TRP A 69 3.54 7.13 8.97
CA TRP A 69 3.75 6.84 10.38
C TRP A 69 4.99 5.97 10.61
N LEU A 70 5.17 4.92 9.80
CA LEU A 70 6.31 4.00 9.91
C LEU A 70 7.63 4.70 9.61
N ALA A 71 7.68 5.52 8.54
CA ALA A 71 8.85 6.33 8.20
C ALA A 71 9.19 7.32 9.31
N LEU A 72 8.20 8.08 9.78
CA LEU A 72 8.38 9.04 10.87
C LEU A 72 8.83 8.37 12.17
N ARG A 73 8.28 7.21 12.49
CA ARG A 73 8.67 6.41 13.65
C ARG A 73 10.15 6.01 13.57
N GLN A 74 10.58 5.54 12.40
CA GLN A 74 11.97 5.15 12.16
C GLN A 74 12.96 6.34 12.24
N TYR A 75 12.56 7.51 11.79
CA TYR A 75 13.40 8.73 11.83
C TYR A 75 13.45 9.35 13.23
N ARG A 76 12.31 9.43 13.93
CA ARG A 76 12.22 10.05 15.26
C ARG A 76 12.58 9.11 16.41
N GLY A 77 12.78 7.82 16.13
CA GLY A 77 13.12 6.82 17.15
C GLY A 77 11.99 6.56 18.15
N LEU A 78 10.74 6.87 17.79
CA LEU A 78 9.54 6.62 18.61
C LEU A 78 9.18 5.12 18.67
#